data_AF-A0A976EFQ3-F1
#
_entry.id   AF-A0A976EFQ3-F1
#
_cell.length_a   1.000
_cell.length_b   1.000
_cell.length_c   1.000
_cell.angle_alpha   90.00
_cell.angle_beta   90.00
_cell.angle_gamma   90.00
#
_symmetry.space_group_name_H-M   'P 1'
#
loop_
_entity.id
_entity.type
_entity.pdbx_description
1 polymer ?
#
loop_
_entity_poly.entity_id
_entity_poly.type
_entity_poly.pdbx_seq_one_letter_code
_entity_poly.pdbx_strand_id
1 'polypeptide(L)'
;MSRQRVFPIGTTATERVEASLKALVERGGARKTFRLKPEANAALKQLQRMLDAKTETEAVELAILTMRDSMKGAVAAVTQRSVSARVQIPTSAKAKPKNSSLTAVQ
;
A
#
# COMPACT_ATOMS: atom_id res chain seq x y z
N MET A 1 -1.18 -42.01 9.81
CA MET A 1 -0.77 -41.52 11.16
C MET A 1 -0.77 -40.00 11.14
N SER A 2 -1.41 -39.35 12.13
CA SER A 2 -1.43 -37.89 12.21
C SER A 2 -0.09 -37.35 12.71
N ARG A 3 0.43 -36.32 12.05
CA ARG A 3 1.70 -35.67 12.44
C ARG A 3 1.52 -35.03 13.82
N GLN A 4 2.43 -35.33 14.76
CA GLN A 4 2.39 -34.79 16.12
C GLN A 4 2.47 -33.25 16.06
N ARG A 5 1.58 -32.57 16.80
CA ARG A 5 1.58 -31.10 16.86
C ARG A 5 2.82 -30.61 17.60
N VAL A 6 3.57 -29.73 16.95
CA VAL A 6 4.78 -29.11 17.52
C VAL A 6 4.42 -27.99 18.51
N PHE A 7 3.28 -27.32 18.32
CA PHE A 7 2.85 -26.20 19.15
C PHE A 7 1.50 -26.46 19.84
N PRO A 8 1.34 -26.03 21.11
CA PRO A 8 0.12 -26.25 21.88
C PRO A 8 -1.10 -25.53 21.29
N ILE A 9 -2.29 -26.01 21.65
CA ILE A 9 -3.57 -25.39 21.29
C ILE A 9 -3.66 -24.01 21.92
N GLY A 10 -4.11 -23.00 21.15
CA GLY A 10 -4.21 -21.61 21.59
C GLY A 10 -3.03 -20.72 21.21
N THR A 11 -1.93 -21.30 20.71
CA THR A 11 -0.81 -20.48 20.19
C THR A 11 -1.22 -19.70 18.96
N THR A 12 -0.85 -18.41 18.92
CA THR A 12 -1.09 -17.56 17.75
C THR A 12 -0.10 -17.87 16.63
N ALA A 13 -0.39 -17.43 15.40
CA ALA A 13 0.55 -17.60 14.28
C ALA A 13 1.88 -16.88 14.55
N THR A 14 1.82 -15.71 15.18
CA THR A 14 2.98 -14.89 15.54
C THR A 14 3.88 -15.61 16.55
N GLU A 15 3.31 -16.14 17.64
CA GLU A 15 4.07 -16.89 18.66
C GLU A 15 4.78 -18.11 18.08
N ARG A 16 4.15 -18.82 17.14
CA ARG A 16 4.78 -19.97 16.47
C ARG A 16 5.99 -19.56 15.63
N VAL A 17 5.91 -18.41 14.96
CA VAL A 17 7.01 -17.88 14.14
C VAL A 17 8.16 -17.42 15.03
N GLU A 18 7.87 -16.71 16.12
CA GLU A 18 8.88 -16.26 17.08
C GLU A 18 9.62 -17.43 17.73
N ALA A 19 8.88 -18.44 18.21
CA ALA A 19 9.47 -19.64 18.78
C ALA A 19 10.34 -20.40 17.76
N SER A 20 9.89 -20.50 16.52
CA SER A 20 10.66 -21.14 15.43
C SER A 20 11.92 -20.34 15.08
N LEU A 21 11.83 -19.01 15.08
CA LEU A 21 12.95 -18.11 14.80
C LEU A 21 14.00 -18.21 15.91
N LYS A 22 13.56 -18.20 17.17
CA LYS A 22 14.45 -18.38 18.34
C LYS A 22 15.19 -19.71 18.28
N ALA A 23 14.46 -20.80 18.00
CA ALA A 23 15.05 -22.13 17.86
C ALA A 23 16.03 -22.23 16.67
N LEU A 24 15.79 -21.51 15.57
CA LEU A 24 16.72 -21.44 14.44
C LEU A 24 18.04 -20.76 14.83
N VAL A 25 17.96 -19.64 15.55
CA VAL A 25 19.13 -18.89 16.01
C VAL A 25 19.94 -19.68 17.04
N GLU A 26 19.27 -20.32 18.02
CA GLU A 26 19.93 -21.16 19.05
C GLU A 26 20.71 -22.33 18.44
N ARG A 27 20.25 -22.86 17.30
CA ARG A 27 20.93 -23.94 16.56
C ARG A 27 22.07 -23.44 15.66
N GLY A 28 22.47 -22.17 15.80
CA GLY A 28 23.50 -21.54 14.95
C GLY A 28 23.01 -21.26 13.52
N GLY A 29 21.71 -21.38 13.26
CA GLY A 29 21.11 -21.03 11.98
C GLY A 29 21.03 -19.50 11.84
N ALA A 30 21.73 -18.95 10.86
CA ALA A 30 21.54 -17.56 10.47
C ALA A 30 20.31 -17.43 9.56
N ARG A 31 19.54 -16.34 9.70
CA ARG A 31 18.67 -15.88 8.60
C ARG A 31 19.53 -15.80 7.34
N LYS A 32 19.01 -16.25 6.19
CA LYS A 32 19.74 -16.22 4.91
C LYS A 32 20.42 -14.87 4.74
N THR A 33 21.74 -14.85 4.88
CA THR A 33 22.55 -13.66 4.68
C THR A 33 22.72 -13.50 3.18
N PHE A 34 21.91 -12.64 2.56
CA PHE A 34 22.11 -12.30 1.17
C PHE A 34 23.31 -11.36 1.08
N ARG A 35 24.38 -11.81 0.42
CA ARG A 35 25.45 -10.90 0.05
C ARG A 35 24.92 -9.97 -1.03
N LEU A 36 24.71 -8.71 -0.66
CA LEU A 36 24.35 -7.68 -1.61
C LEU A 36 25.52 -7.42 -2.56
N LYS A 37 25.21 -7.17 -3.83
CA LYS A 37 26.19 -6.57 -4.74
C LYS A 37 26.66 -5.22 -4.15
N PRO A 38 27.89 -4.77 -4.45
CA PRO A 38 28.41 -3.52 -3.89
C PRO A 38 27.48 -2.32 -4.10
N GLU A 39 26.87 -2.21 -5.28
CA GLU A 39 25.90 -1.17 -5.62
C GLU A 39 24.66 -1.19 -4.72
N ALA A 40 24.10 -2.38 -4.49
CA ALA A 40 22.92 -2.55 -3.64
C ALA A 40 23.24 -2.26 -2.16
N ASN A 41 24.45 -2.58 -1.69
CA ASN A 41 24.91 -2.23 -0.36
C ASN A 41 25.10 -0.71 -0.21
N ALA A 42 25.67 -0.04 -1.22
CA ALA A 42 25.80 1.41 -1.24
C ALA A 42 24.43 2.11 -1.17
N ALA A 43 23.48 1.65 -1.97
CA ALA A 43 22.10 2.14 -1.94
C ALA A 43 21.43 1.92 -0.58
N LEU A 44 21.62 0.75 0.04
CA LEU A 44 21.08 0.45 1.37
C LEU A 44 21.65 1.38 2.44
N LYS A 45 22.97 1.63 2.43
CA LYS A 45 23.62 2.57 3.36
C LYS A 45 23.15 4.01 3.15
N GLN A 46 22.94 4.42 1.91
CA GLN A 46 22.39 5.74 1.61
C GLN A 46 20.96 5.85 2.13
N LEU A 47 20.14 4.83 1.91
CA LEU A 47 18.76 4.76 2.38
C LEU A 47 18.67 4.80 3.90
N GLN A 48 19.58 4.11 4.60
CA GLN A 48 19.70 4.18 6.06
C GLN A 48 19.97 5.61 6.55
N ARG A 49 20.87 6.36 5.89
CA ARG A 49 21.16 7.76 6.24
C ARG A 49 19.98 8.69 5.97
N MET A 50 19.28 8.49 4.85
CA MET A 50 18.15 9.33 4.45
C MET A 50 16.95 9.19 5.41
N LEU A 51 16.75 7.98 5.94
CA LEU A 51 15.65 7.65 6.84
C LEU A 51 16.03 7.71 8.33
N ASP A 52 17.28 8.09 8.64
CA ASP A 52 17.85 8.12 9.98
C ASP A 52 17.60 6.83 10.79
N ALA A 53 17.70 5.68 10.10
CA ALA A 53 17.40 4.38 10.67
C ALA A 53 18.62 3.79 11.39
N LYS A 54 18.42 3.20 12.57
CA LYS A 54 19.51 2.62 13.37
C LYS A 54 20.01 1.31 12.80
N THR A 55 19.15 0.58 12.11
CA THR A 55 19.50 -0.70 11.48
C THR A 55 19.11 -0.74 10.00
N GLU A 56 19.82 -1.55 9.23
CA GLU A 56 19.50 -1.80 7.81
C GLU A 56 18.07 -2.34 7.62
N THR A 57 17.61 -3.18 8.55
CA THR A 57 16.26 -3.76 8.50
C THR A 57 15.19 -2.70 8.71
N GLU A 58 15.37 -1.86 9.72
CA GLU A 58 14.47 -0.73 10.00
C GLU A 58 14.41 0.24 8.82
N ALA A 59 15.55 0.52 8.18
CA ALA A 59 15.61 1.37 7.00
C ALA A 59 14.73 0.83 5.86
N VAL A 60 14.82 -0.48 5.59
CA VAL A 60 14.02 -1.15 4.56
C VAL A 60 12.53 -1.17 4.93
N GLU A 61 12.20 -1.43 6.19
CA GLU A 61 10.81 -1.42 6.67
C GLU A 61 10.17 -0.03 6.50
N LEU A 62 10.88 1.03 6.90
CA LEU A 62 10.44 2.41 6.72
C LEU A 62 10.28 2.77 5.23
N ALA A 63 11.21 2.34 4.38
CA ALA A 63 11.10 2.53 2.93
C ALA A 63 9.87 1.83 2.34
N ILE A 64 9.59 0.59 2.76
CA ILE A 64 8.41 -0.15 2.29
C ILE A 64 7.11 0.54 2.74
N LEU A 65 7.05 1.05 3.98
CA LEU A 65 5.88 1.76 4.51
C LEU A 65 5.65 3.08 3.77
N THR A 66 6.68 3.90 3.62
CA THR A 66 6.61 5.17 2.88
C THR A 66 6.21 4.97 1.42
N MET A 67 6.73 3.94 0.74
CA MET A 67 6.30 3.58 -0.62
C MET A 67 4.84 3.10 -0.66
N ARG A 68 4.40 2.31 0.32
CA ARG A 68 3.00 1.86 0.42
C ARG A 68 2.05 3.03 0.57
N ASP A 69 2.37 3.98 1.43
CA ASP A 69 1.50 5.11 1.73
C ASP A 69 1.43 6.10 0.55
N SER A 70 2.55 6.33 -0.15
CA SER A 70 2.54 7.11 -1.38
C SER A 70 1.70 6.45 -2.49
N MET A 71 1.76 5.12 -2.64
CA MET A 71 0.91 4.38 -3.58
C MET A 71 -0.58 4.48 -3.22
N LYS A 72 -0.94 4.35 -1.93
CA LYS A 72 -2.35 4.52 -1.50
C LYS A 72 -2.86 5.93 -1.79
N GLY A 73 -2.05 6.96 -1.53
CA GLY A 73 -2.38 8.35 -1.86
C GLY A 73 -2.56 8.57 -3.38
N ALA A 74 -1.69 7.98 -4.20
CA ALA A 74 -1.79 8.06 -5.66
C ALA A 74 -3.06 7.38 -6.18
N VAL A 75 -3.41 6.19 -5.67
CA VAL A 75 -4.64 5.47 -6.04
C VAL A 75 -5.89 6.25 -5.62
N ALA A 76 -5.89 6.86 -4.43
CA ALA A 76 -6.99 7.72 -3.98
C ALA A 76 -7.17 8.95 -4.89
N ALA A 77 -6.06 9.60 -5.29
CA ALA A 77 -6.10 10.77 -6.17
C ALA A 77 -6.62 10.42 -7.59
N VAL A 78 -6.25 9.26 -8.13
CA VAL A 78 -6.78 8.76 -9.43
C VAL A 78 -8.29 8.47 -9.32
N THR A 79 -8.73 7.86 -8.22
CA THR A 79 -10.14 7.56 -7.97
C THR A 79 -10.98 8.83 -7.81
N GLN A 80 -10.47 9.86 -7.13
CA GLN A 80 -11.19 11.12 -6.97
C GLN A 80 -11.34 11.88 -8.30
N ARG A 81 -10.32 11.87 -9.16
CA ARG A 81 -10.40 12.50 -10.49
C ARG A 81 -11.44 11.83 -11.39
N SER A 82 -11.56 10.50 -11.34
CA SER A 82 -12.55 9.78 -12.15
C SER A 82 -13.99 9.99 -11.65
N VAL A 83 -14.20 10.16 -10.34
CA VAL A 83 -15.51 10.49 -9.77
C VAL A 83 -15.93 11.92 -10.09
N SER A 84 -15.04 12.91 -9.96
CA SER A 84 -15.36 14.31 -10.32
C SER A 84 -15.63 14.50 -11.81
N ALA A 85 -14.95 13.75 -12.69
CA ALA A 85 -15.23 13.77 -14.14
C ALA A 85 -16.61 13.18 -14.49
N ARG A 86 -17.15 12.27 -13.68
CA ARG A 86 -18.45 11.63 -13.92
C ARG A 86 -19.65 12.48 -13.45
N VAL A 87 -19.42 13.43 -12.53
CA VAL A 87 -20.47 14.27 -11.94
C VAL A 87 -20.70 15.58 -12.72
N GLN A 88 -19.79 15.96 -13.63
CA GLN A 88 -19.96 17.14 -14.50
C GLN A 88 -20.81 16.81 -15.73
N ILE A 89 -22.08 16.45 -15.54
CA ILE A 89 -23.07 16.54 -16.62
C ILE A 89 -23.61 17.98 -16.60
N PRO A 90 -23.48 18.77 -17.69
CA PRO A 90 -24.03 20.11 -17.72
C PRO A 90 -25.56 20.04 -17.70
N THR A 91 -26.18 20.34 -16.56
CA THR A 91 -27.63 20.57 -16.46
C THR A 91 -27.97 21.94 -17.06
N SER A 92 -27.93 22.04 -18.39
CA SER A 92 -28.39 23.20 -19.13
C SER A 92 -29.28 22.74 -20.29
N ALA A 93 -30.53 22.39 -19.96
CA ALA A 93 -31.61 22.29 -20.94
C ALA A 93 -32.87 22.93 -20.34
N LYS A 94 -32.88 24.27 -20.28
CA LYS A 94 -34.10 25.03 -20.01
C LYS A 94 -34.94 25.04 -21.29
N ALA A 95 -35.80 24.03 -21.44
CA ALA A 95 -36.77 23.96 -22.52
C ALA A 95 -37.71 25.17 -22.46
N LYS A 96 -37.74 25.98 -23.51
CA LYS A 96 -38.64 27.13 -23.66
C LYS A 96 -39.88 26.66 -24.44
N PRO A 97 -41.09 26.59 -23.85
CA PRO A 97 -42.28 26.22 -24.60
C PRO A 97 -42.68 27.37 -25.53
N LYS A 98 -42.76 27.10 -26.83
CA LYS A 98 -43.33 28.02 -27.82
C LYS A 98 -44.85 27.85 -27.78
N ASN A 99 -45.53 28.62 -26.93
CA ASN A 99 -46.99 28.77 -27.02
C ASN A 99 -47.33 29.99 -27.87
N SER A 100 -47.84 29.68 -29.05
CA SER A 100 -48.91 30.35 -29.81
C SER A 100 -49.62 31.54 -29.13
N SER A 101 -49.56 32.71 -29.78
CA SER A 101 -50.66 33.69 -29.87
C SER A 101 -50.40 34.61 -31.09
N LEU A 102 -51.16 34.52 -32.19
CA LEU A 102 -52.42 35.25 -32.48
C LEU A 102 -52.29 36.79 -32.47
N THR A 103 -52.15 37.37 -33.66
CA THR A 103 -52.49 38.78 -34.05
C THR A 103 -52.51 38.80 -35.59
N ALA A 104 -53.65 38.76 -36.27
CA ALA A 104 -54.66 39.81 -36.50
C ALA A 104 -54.25 40.86 -37.56
N VAL A 105 -54.85 40.71 -38.76
CA VAL A 105 -55.46 41.74 -39.63
C VAL A 105 -54.71 43.09 -39.81
N GLN A 106 -54.20 43.34 -41.02
CA GLN A 106 -54.70 44.34 -41.98
C GLN A 106 -54.00 44.16 -43.33
#